data_AF-A0A958BYE4-F1
#
_entry.id   AF-A0A958BYE4-F1
#
_cell.length_a   1.000
_cell.length_b   1.000
_cell.length_c   1.000
_cell.angle_alpha   90.00
_cell.angle_beta   90.00
_cell.angle_gamma   90.00
#
_symmetry.space_group_name_H-M   'P 1'
#
loop_
_entity.id
_entity.type
_entity.pdbx_description
1 polymer ?
#
loop_
_entity_poly.entity_id
_entity_poly.type
_entity_poly.pdbx_seq_one_letter_code
_entity_poly.pdbx_strand_id
1 'polypeptide(L)'
;MTTLKHLYQQIIDAMGVGNLSIPTTAVKFYQHDDPIPDQVLAHQPTGITLTSCQAAKQASLGDAVLLTLDNIGCVAAAISLGLVDQKQAAPLCGPRVYTDLMQDQSGLAETFEPPTPKDFTVGLVYAHHAAGRPEFGLFGPEDSGRFKDVDTAKQAVSEMTAIQPAVMKGVFLY
;
A
#
# COMPACT_ATOMS: atom_id res chain seq x y z
N MET A 1 9.84 6.19 29.31
CA MET A 1 8.89 6.55 28.24
C MET A 1 9.66 6.55 26.92
N THR A 2 9.18 5.89 25.86
CA THR A 2 9.90 5.89 24.57
C THR A 2 9.81 7.28 23.91
N THR A 3 10.75 7.62 23.01
CA THR A 3 10.70 8.88 22.25
C THR A 3 9.38 9.05 21.51
N LEU A 4 8.84 7.97 20.94
CA LEU A 4 7.53 7.96 20.30
C LEU A 4 6.41 8.36 21.26
N LYS A 5 6.36 7.76 22.46
CA LYS A 5 5.35 8.11 23.47
C LYS A 5 5.46 9.57 23.92
N HIS A 6 6.69 10.09 23.99
CA HIS A 6 6.91 11.51 24.28
C HIS A 6 6.34 12.42 23.19
N LEU A 7 6.70 12.17 21.93
CA LEU A 7 6.23 12.96 20.79
C LEU A 7 4.70 12.88 20.64
N TYR A 8 4.12 11.69 20.84
CA TYR A 8 2.67 11.51 20.85
C TYR A 8 2.00 12.36 21.94
N GLN A 9 2.52 12.30 23.17
CA GLN A 9 1.97 13.08 24.28
C GLN A 9 2.04 14.59 23.99
N GLN A 10 3.15 15.08 23.41
CA GLN A 10 3.27 16.48 23.02
C GLN A 10 2.19 16.91 22.02
N ILE A 11 1.82 16.04 21.07
CA ILE A 11 0.74 16.31 20.11
C ILE A 11 -0.61 16.38 20.83
N ILE A 12 -0.90 15.41 21.71
CA ILE A 12 -2.15 15.37 22.47
C ILE A 12 -2.28 16.60 23.37
N ASP A 13 -1.22 16.96 24.09
CA ASP A 13 -1.19 18.13 24.97
C ASP A 13 -1.40 19.43 24.18
N ALA A 14 -0.78 19.56 23.01
CA ALA A 14 -0.92 20.72 22.14
C ALA A 14 -2.34 20.89 21.57
N MET A 15 -3.12 19.81 21.44
CA MET A 15 -4.52 19.89 21.01
C MET A 15 -5.44 20.47 22.08
N GLY A 16 -5.05 20.42 23.37
CA GLY A 16 -5.79 21.03 24.47
C GLY A 16 -7.18 20.41 24.72
N VAL A 17 -7.44 19.21 24.20
CA VAL A 17 -8.73 18.50 24.38
C VAL A 17 -8.61 17.51 25.52
N GLY A 18 -9.34 17.76 26.60
CA GLY A 18 -9.39 16.86 27.75
C GLY A 18 -9.89 15.47 27.37
N ASN A 19 -9.21 14.43 27.89
CA ASN A 19 -9.52 13.01 27.63
C ASN A 19 -9.43 12.57 26.17
N LEU A 20 -8.73 13.32 25.31
CA LEU A 20 -8.49 12.90 23.93
C LEU A 20 -7.58 11.67 23.88
N SER A 21 -8.07 10.59 23.29
CA SER A 21 -7.27 9.39 23.00
C SER A 21 -7.31 9.13 21.49
N ILE A 22 -6.18 9.37 20.83
CA ILE A 22 -6.01 9.07 19.40
C ILE A 22 -5.24 7.75 19.28
N PRO A 23 -5.80 6.69 18.66
CA PRO A 23 -5.04 5.47 18.40
C PRO A 23 -3.77 5.79 17.59
N THR A 24 -2.64 5.26 18.04
CA THR A 24 -1.35 5.45 17.38
C THR A 24 -0.90 4.16 16.74
N THR A 25 -0.44 4.26 15.50
CA THR A 25 0.35 3.22 14.85
C THR A 25 1.71 3.80 14.51
N ALA A 26 2.76 3.21 15.04
CA ALA A 26 4.12 3.48 14.66
C ALA A 26 4.47 2.70 13.39
N VAL A 27 5.42 3.24 12.62
CA VAL A 27 5.95 2.57 11.42
C VAL A 27 7.46 2.52 11.50
N LYS A 28 8.04 1.34 11.29
CA LYS A 28 9.48 1.12 11.15
C LYS A 28 9.77 0.55 9.77
N PHE A 29 10.66 1.22 9.04
CA PHE A 29 11.17 0.76 7.76
C PHE A 29 12.44 -0.07 7.97
N TYR A 30 12.58 -1.13 7.17
CA TYR A 30 13.76 -1.98 7.08
C TYR A 30 14.30 -1.93 5.65
N GLN A 31 15.49 -1.38 5.47
CA GLN A 31 16.19 -1.37 4.19
C GLN A 31 16.76 -2.75 3.85
N HIS A 32 17.17 -2.97 2.61
CA HIS A 32 17.70 -4.27 2.16
C HIS A 32 18.88 -4.77 3.00
N ASP A 33 19.72 -3.87 3.50
CA ASP A 33 20.88 -4.15 4.35
C ASP A 33 20.55 -4.27 5.85
N ASP A 34 19.39 -3.78 6.30
CA ASP A 34 18.96 -3.86 7.70
C ASP A 34 18.45 -5.26 8.06
N PRO A 35 19.01 -6.00 9.04
CA PRO A 35 18.38 -7.25 9.49
C PRO A 35 17.00 -6.97 10.09
N ILE A 36 16.00 -7.78 9.71
CA ILE A 36 14.70 -7.78 10.37
C ILE A 36 14.79 -8.76 11.56
N PRO A 37 14.58 -8.31 12.82
CA PRO A 37 14.63 -9.19 13.97
C PRO A 37 13.59 -10.31 13.89
N ASP A 38 13.89 -11.50 14.42
CA ASP A 38 12.97 -12.66 14.41
C ASP A 38 11.61 -12.35 15.06
N GLN A 39 11.62 -11.56 16.13
CA GLN A 39 10.40 -11.09 16.80
C GLN A 39 9.50 -10.25 15.87
N VAL A 40 10.07 -9.56 14.88
CA VAL A 40 9.33 -8.77 13.88
C VAL A 40 8.89 -9.66 12.71
N LEU A 41 9.72 -10.63 12.30
CA LEU A 41 9.34 -11.63 11.30
C LEU A 41 8.13 -12.46 11.73
N ALA A 42 7.97 -12.72 13.04
CA ALA A 42 6.80 -13.39 13.59
C ALA A 42 5.47 -12.65 13.33
N HIS A 43 5.51 -11.36 13.00
CA HIS A 43 4.36 -10.54 12.65
C HIS A 43 4.08 -10.49 11.14
N GLN A 44 4.76 -11.29 10.32
CA GLN A 44 4.47 -11.38 8.89
C GLN A 44 3.26 -12.31 8.66
N PRO A 45 2.12 -11.81 8.12
CA PRO A 45 1.02 -12.68 7.71
C PRO A 45 1.48 -13.75 6.74
N THR A 46 1.03 -14.99 6.96
CA THR A 46 1.28 -16.13 6.07
C THR A 46 -0.02 -16.56 5.39
N GLY A 47 0.06 -16.89 4.10
CA GLY A 47 -1.09 -17.36 3.31
C GLY A 47 -2.14 -16.30 2.97
N ILE A 48 -1.97 -15.04 3.40
CA ILE A 48 -2.85 -13.92 3.08
C ILE A 48 -2.04 -12.67 2.70
N THR A 49 -2.68 -11.74 2.00
CA THR A 49 -2.12 -10.41 1.77
C THR A 49 -2.97 -9.34 2.45
N LEU A 50 -2.32 -8.26 2.89
CA LEU A 50 -2.97 -7.15 3.59
C LEU A 50 -2.66 -5.84 2.90
N THR A 51 -3.67 -4.98 2.74
CA THR A 51 -3.43 -3.60 2.33
C THR A 51 -2.74 -2.83 3.46
N SER A 52 -2.00 -1.76 3.12
CA SER A 52 -1.30 -0.95 4.13
C SER A 52 -2.27 -0.30 5.11
N CYS A 53 -3.47 0.09 4.68
CA CYS A 53 -4.50 0.64 5.54
C CYS A 53 -5.10 -0.40 6.50
N GLN A 54 -5.28 -1.65 6.06
CA GLN A 54 -5.67 -2.76 6.94
C GLN A 54 -4.58 -3.03 7.99
N ALA A 55 -3.32 -3.14 7.57
CA ALA A 55 -2.20 -3.35 8.48
C ALA A 55 -2.07 -2.21 9.51
N ALA A 56 -2.25 -0.96 9.07
CA ALA A 56 -2.21 0.20 9.97
C ALA A 56 -3.36 0.16 10.99
N LYS A 57 -4.56 -0.24 10.56
CA LYS A 57 -5.71 -0.40 11.45
C LYS A 57 -5.52 -1.54 12.45
N GLN A 58 -5.01 -2.68 12.00
CA GLN A 58 -4.72 -3.84 12.85
C GLN A 58 -3.68 -3.49 13.93
N ALA A 59 -2.58 -2.83 13.55
CA ALA A 59 -1.58 -2.34 14.49
C ALA A 59 -2.15 -1.33 15.50
N SER A 60 -3.06 -0.44 15.08
CA SER A 60 -3.71 0.50 16.00
C SER A 60 -4.58 -0.18 17.06
N LEU A 61 -4.97 -1.43 16.83
CA LEU A 61 -5.73 -2.28 17.75
C LEU A 61 -4.83 -3.18 18.62
N GLY A 62 -3.50 -3.04 18.51
CA GLY A 62 -2.51 -3.77 19.31
C GLY A 62 -1.96 -5.03 18.64
N ASP A 63 -2.27 -5.27 17.36
CA ASP A 63 -1.76 -6.43 16.63
C ASP A 63 -0.83 -5.99 15.49
N ALA A 64 0.47 -6.08 15.75
CA ALA A 64 1.50 -5.58 14.84
C ALA A 64 1.62 -6.42 13.57
N VAL A 65 2.01 -5.77 12.47
CA VAL A 65 2.07 -6.39 11.13
C VAL A 65 3.38 -6.02 10.44
N LEU A 66 4.09 -7.03 9.93
CA LEU A 66 5.19 -6.84 8.99
C LEU A 66 4.69 -7.02 7.55
N LEU A 67 4.71 -5.93 6.79
CA LEU A 67 4.51 -5.96 5.34
C LEU A 67 5.85 -6.11 4.62
N THR A 68 5.92 -7.07 3.71
CA THR A 68 7.04 -7.30 2.79
C THR A 68 6.51 -7.28 1.37
N LEU A 69 7.40 -7.45 0.38
CA LEU A 69 6.98 -7.62 -1.00
C LEU A 69 5.98 -8.77 -1.14
N ASP A 70 6.12 -9.85 -0.36
CA ASP A 70 5.35 -11.10 -0.53
C ASP A 70 3.89 -10.99 -0.09
N ASN A 71 3.57 -10.10 0.85
CA ASN A 71 2.25 -10.05 1.49
C ASN A 71 1.56 -8.67 1.44
N ILE A 72 2.20 -7.65 0.87
CA ILE A 72 1.56 -6.35 0.69
C ILE A 72 0.49 -6.41 -0.40
N GLY A 73 -0.78 -6.26 -0.04
CA GLY A 73 -1.92 -6.45 -0.96
C GLY A 73 -2.21 -5.27 -1.89
N CYS A 74 -1.56 -4.12 -1.71
CA CYS A 74 -1.78 -2.92 -2.53
C CYS A 74 -0.47 -2.50 -3.23
N VAL A 75 -0.45 -2.58 -4.57
CA VAL A 75 0.72 -2.24 -5.39
C VAL A 75 1.10 -0.77 -5.23
N ALA A 76 0.11 0.14 -5.18
CA ALA A 76 0.37 1.56 -4.95
C ALA A 76 1.08 1.81 -3.62
N ALA A 77 0.67 1.12 -2.55
CA ALA A 77 1.35 1.20 -1.27
C ALA A 77 2.77 0.61 -1.32
N ALA A 78 2.97 -0.49 -2.06
CA ALA A 78 4.30 -1.09 -2.25
C ALA A 78 5.27 -0.12 -2.92
N ILE A 79 4.80 0.66 -3.91
CA ILE A 79 5.58 1.73 -4.55
C ILE A 79 5.89 2.84 -3.55
N SER A 80 4.86 3.39 -2.88
CA SER A 80 5.04 4.51 -1.96
C SER A 80 5.98 4.18 -0.81
N LEU A 81 5.89 2.97 -0.27
CA LEU A 81 6.69 2.49 0.85
C LEU A 81 8.09 1.99 0.43
N GLY A 82 8.43 2.05 -0.86
CA GLY A 82 9.76 1.68 -1.37
C GLY A 82 10.06 0.19 -1.40
N LEU A 83 9.02 -0.65 -1.36
CA LEU A 83 9.13 -2.11 -1.54
C LEU A 83 9.25 -2.50 -3.02
N VAL A 84 8.79 -1.62 -3.93
CA VAL A 84 8.75 -1.86 -5.38
C VAL A 84 9.15 -0.59 -6.15
N ASP A 85 9.87 -0.77 -7.26
CA ASP A 85 10.27 0.33 -8.13
C ASP A 85 9.09 0.80 -8.99
N GLN A 86 8.86 2.11 -9.01
CA GLN A 86 7.74 2.72 -9.72
C GLN A 86 7.82 2.56 -11.26
N LYS A 87 8.98 2.22 -11.81
CA LYS A 87 9.20 2.03 -13.25
C LYS A 87 9.20 0.55 -13.64
N GLN A 88 9.00 -0.36 -12.70
CA GLN A 88 8.95 -1.80 -12.99
C GLN A 88 7.85 -2.10 -14.02
N ALA A 89 8.26 -2.72 -15.13
CA ALA A 89 7.41 -3.02 -16.27
C ALA A 89 6.78 -4.42 -16.23
N ALA A 90 7.06 -5.21 -15.19
CA ALA A 90 6.47 -6.51 -14.97
C ALA A 90 5.49 -6.45 -13.78
N PRO A 91 4.35 -7.17 -13.83
CA PRO A 91 3.47 -7.29 -12.68
C PRO A 91 4.18 -7.91 -11.48
N LEU A 92 3.64 -7.67 -10.28
CA LEU A 92 4.13 -8.35 -9.08
C LEU A 92 3.63 -9.80 -9.09
N CYS A 93 4.49 -10.73 -8.68
CA CYS A 93 4.14 -12.15 -8.59
C CYS A 93 3.30 -12.44 -7.33
N GLY A 94 2.36 -13.37 -7.47
CA GLY A 94 1.56 -13.89 -6.36
C GLY A 94 0.28 -13.09 -6.07
N PRO A 95 -0.57 -13.59 -5.16
CA PRO A 95 -1.87 -13.00 -4.86
C PRO A 95 -1.71 -11.63 -4.21
N ARG A 96 -2.58 -10.69 -4.56
CA ARG A 96 -2.61 -9.34 -3.96
C ARG A 96 -4.05 -8.87 -3.93
N VAL A 97 -4.55 -8.45 -2.76
CA VAL A 97 -5.95 -7.99 -2.58
C VAL A 97 -6.48 -7.17 -3.76
N TYR A 98 -5.74 -6.19 -4.25
CA TYR A 98 -6.24 -5.31 -5.32
C TYR A 98 -6.25 -5.97 -6.70
N THR A 99 -5.21 -6.72 -7.07
CA THR A 99 -5.18 -7.35 -8.40
C THR A 99 -6.07 -8.58 -8.46
N ASP A 100 -6.26 -9.27 -7.32
CA ASP A 100 -7.21 -10.37 -7.19
C ASP A 100 -8.64 -9.83 -7.37
N LEU A 101 -8.97 -8.70 -6.75
CA LEU A 101 -10.25 -8.02 -6.98
C LEU A 101 -10.44 -7.60 -8.44
N MET A 102 -9.43 -7.00 -9.08
CA MET A 102 -9.50 -6.65 -10.50
C MET A 102 -9.75 -7.90 -11.36
N GLN A 103 -9.05 -9.01 -11.09
CA GLN A 103 -9.25 -10.26 -11.80
C GLN A 103 -10.70 -10.75 -11.66
N ASP A 104 -11.21 -10.81 -10.44
CA ASP A 104 -12.57 -11.27 -10.13
C ASP A 104 -13.64 -10.40 -10.81
N GLN A 105 -13.41 -9.09 -10.90
CA GLN A 105 -14.35 -8.14 -11.48
C GLN A 105 -14.23 -8.00 -13.01
N SER A 106 -13.08 -8.35 -13.59
CA SER A 106 -12.80 -8.18 -15.02
C SER A 106 -13.59 -9.14 -15.93
N GLY A 107 -14.01 -10.29 -15.40
CA GLY A 107 -14.58 -11.39 -16.20
C GLY A 107 -13.56 -12.09 -17.11
N LEU A 108 -12.25 -11.78 -16.99
CA LEU A 108 -11.18 -12.33 -17.84
C LEU A 108 -10.52 -13.60 -17.26
N ALA A 109 -10.82 -13.97 -16.01
CA ALA A 109 -10.33 -15.20 -15.36
C ALA A 109 -8.84 -15.48 -15.64
N GLU A 110 -8.53 -16.53 -16.41
CA GLU A 110 -7.15 -16.97 -16.70
C GLU A 110 -6.38 -16.07 -17.68
N THR A 111 -7.06 -15.22 -18.44
CA THR A 111 -6.42 -14.28 -19.38
C THR A 111 -6.21 -12.89 -18.79
N PHE A 112 -6.52 -12.71 -17.50
CA PHE A 112 -6.29 -11.44 -16.81
C PHE A 112 -4.79 -11.18 -16.64
N GLU A 113 -4.34 -10.03 -17.11
CA GLU A 113 -2.98 -9.54 -16.85
C GLU A 113 -3.02 -8.43 -15.79
N PRO A 114 -2.44 -8.64 -14.60
CA PRO A 114 -2.44 -7.62 -13.56
C PRO A 114 -1.67 -6.36 -13.98
N PRO A 115 -2.10 -5.17 -13.53
CA PRO A 115 -1.36 -3.93 -13.79
C PRO A 115 0.06 -3.98 -13.21
N THR A 116 1.00 -3.43 -13.96
CA THR A 116 2.39 -3.28 -13.53
C THR A 116 2.53 -2.11 -12.56
N PRO A 117 3.58 -2.06 -11.72
CA PRO A 117 3.86 -0.88 -10.91
C PRO A 117 3.93 0.42 -11.75
N LYS A 118 4.48 0.33 -12.96
CA LYS A 118 4.49 1.45 -13.91
C LYS A 118 3.09 1.92 -14.29
N ASP A 119 2.12 1.01 -14.48
CA ASP A 119 0.73 1.38 -14.83
C ASP A 119 0.05 2.16 -13.70
N PHE A 120 0.34 1.84 -12.44
CA PHE A 120 -0.07 2.66 -11.29
C PHE A 120 0.59 4.04 -11.35
N THR A 121 1.90 4.09 -11.59
CA THR A 121 2.68 5.34 -11.60
C THR A 121 2.29 6.29 -12.72
N VAL A 122 1.96 5.78 -13.91
CA VAL A 122 1.57 6.61 -15.06
C VAL A 122 0.06 6.93 -15.09
N GLY A 123 -0.69 6.53 -14.07
CA GLY A 123 -2.09 6.90 -13.90
C GLY A 123 -3.10 6.00 -14.62
N LEU A 124 -2.66 4.96 -15.33
CA LEU A 124 -3.55 4.10 -16.14
C LEU A 124 -4.57 3.36 -15.28
N VAL A 125 -4.15 2.82 -14.13
CA VAL A 125 -5.05 2.10 -13.21
C VAL A 125 -6.14 3.03 -12.67
N TYR A 126 -5.79 4.29 -12.36
CA TYR A 126 -6.74 5.21 -11.73
C TYR A 126 -7.70 5.88 -12.73
N ALA A 127 -7.35 5.89 -14.01
CA ALA A 127 -8.19 6.38 -15.12
C ALA A 127 -8.47 5.26 -16.14
N HIS A 128 -8.68 4.03 -15.64
CA HIS A 128 -8.68 2.81 -16.44
C HIS A 128 -9.70 2.82 -17.59
N HIS A 129 -10.89 3.38 -17.35
CA HIS A 129 -11.91 3.54 -18.39
C HIS A 129 -11.43 4.44 -19.54
N ALA A 130 -10.86 5.61 -19.21
CA ALA A 130 -10.30 6.53 -20.20
C ALA A 130 -9.04 5.97 -20.89
N ALA A 131 -8.31 5.09 -20.22
CA ALA A 131 -7.16 4.38 -20.75
C ALA A 131 -7.52 3.18 -21.66
N GLY A 132 -8.81 2.83 -21.78
CA GLY A 132 -9.25 1.63 -22.51
C GLY A 132 -8.80 0.33 -21.83
N ARG A 133 -8.66 0.35 -20.50
CA ARG A 133 -8.24 -0.79 -19.66
C ARG A 133 -9.32 -1.16 -18.63
N PRO A 134 -10.58 -1.43 -19.02
CA PRO A 134 -11.68 -1.66 -18.09
C PRO A 134 -11.43 -2.83 -17.13
N GLU A 135 -10.53 -3.76 -17.47
CA GLU A 135 -10.12 -4.85 -16.61
C GLU A 135 -9.38 -4.40 -15.33
N PHE A 136 -8.89 -3.16 -15.26
CA PHE A 136 -8.28 -2.61 -14.04
C PHE A 136 -9.31 -2.04 -13.05
N GLY A 137 -10.61 -2.13 -13.34
CA GLY A 137 -11.68 -1.74 -12.43
C GLY A 137 -11.71 -2.62 -11.16
N LEU A 138 -11.90 -1.98 -10.00
CA LEU A 138 -12.01 -2.67 -8.71
C LEU A 138 -13.47 -2.94 -8.31
N PHE A 139 -14.42 -2.16 -8.85
CA PHE A 139 -15.81 -2.15 -8.40
C PHE A 139 -16.80 -2.67 -9.45
N GLY A 140 -16.31 -3.51 -10.37
CA GLY A 140 -17.14 -4.13 -11.42
C GLY A 140 -17.23 -3.30 -12.70
N PRO A 141 -18.12 -3.70 -13.64
CA PRO A 141 -18.19 -3.13 -14.99
C PRO A 141 -18.53 -1.63 -15.04
N GLU A 142 -19.21 -1.12 -14.02
CA GLU A 142 -19.64 0.29 -13.91
C GLU A 142 -18.60 1.18 -13.19
N ASP A 143 -17.42 0.63 -12.85
CA ASP A 143 -16.33 1.40 -12.27
C ASP A 143 -15.81 2.41 -13.30
N SER A 144 -16.05 3.70 -13.06
CA SER A 144 -15.60 4.78 -13.95
C SER A 144 -14.12 5.13 -13.78
N GLY A 145 -13.44 4.53 -12.80
CA GLY A 145 -12.14 4.97 -12.32
C GLY A 145 -12.23 6.16 -11.37
N ARG A 146 -11.10 6.48 -10.75
CA ARG A 146 -10.97 7.60 -9.80
C ARG A 146 -10.82 8.95 -10.49
N PHE A 147 -10.25 8.97 -11.69
CA PHE A 147 -10.03 10.18 -12.47
C PHE A 147 -10.65 10.05 -13.86
N LYS A 148 -11.11 11.19 -14.37
CA LYS A 148 -11.77 11.30 -15.69
C LYS A 148 -10.84 10.99 -16.87
N ASP A 149 -9.54 11.23 -16.73
CA ASP A 149 -8.54 11.06 -17.79
C ASP A 149 -7.15 10.75 -17.19
N VAL A 150 -6.29 10.19 -18.04
CA VAL A 150 -4.95 9.70 -17.66
C VAL A 150 -4.01 10.84 -17.26
N ASP A 151 -4.12 12.01 -17.89
CA ASP A 151 -3.26 13.16 -17.57
C ASP A 151 -3.53 13.70 -16.16
N THR A 152 -4.81 13.79 -15.79
CA THR A 152 -5.23 14.16 -14.43
C THR A 152 -4.76 13.13 -13.41
N ALA A 153 -4.91 11.83 -13.72
CA ALA A 153 -4.43 10.76 -12.85
C ALA A 153 -2.92 10.82 -12.66
N LYS A 154 -2.16 10.98 -13.74
CA LYS A 154 -0.70 11.06 -13.72
C LYS A 154 -0.21 12.27 -12.93
N GLN A 155 -0.84 13.43 -13.10
CA GLN A 155 -0.52 14.62 -12.30
C GLN A 155 -0.73 14.35 -10.81
N ALA A 156 -1.89 13.81 -10.43
CA ALA A 156 -2.19 13.48 -9.03
C ALA A 156 -1.20 12.47 -8.44
N VAL A 157 -0.81 11.45 -9.21
CA VAL A 157 0.17 10.44 -8.77
C VAL A 157 1.58 11.06 -8.63
N SER A 158 1.96 12.01 -9.50
CA SER A 158 3.27 12.67 -9.41
C SER A 158 3.47 13.50 -8.14
N GLU A 159 2.37 13.92 -7.51
CA GLU A 159 2.38 14.64 -6.23
C GLU A 159 2.48 13.70 -5.03
N MET A 160 2.30 12.39 -5.22
CA MET A 160 2.45 11.41 -4.16
C MET A 160 3.92 11.17 -3.84
N THR A 161 4.26 11.20 -2.55
CA THR A 161 5.60 10.79 -2.11
C THR A 161 5.76 9.28 -2.28
N ALA A 162 6.87 8.88 -2.90
CA ALA A 162 7.30 7.49 -2.97
C ALA A 162 8.78 7.40 -2.60
N ILE A 163 9.12 6.43 -1.76
CA ILE A 163 10.51 6.10 -1.43
C ILE A 163 11.09 5.40 -2.66
N GLN A 164 11.98 6.08 -3.39
CA GLN A 164 12.60 5.57 -4.62
C GLN A 164 14.12 5.87 -4.63
N PRO A 165 14.97 4.96 -5.13
CA PRO A 165 14.63 3.63 -5.66
C PRO A 165 14.10 2.68 -4.57
N ALA A 166 13.61 1.51 -4.95
CA ALA A 166 13.04 0.52 -4.03
C ALA A 166 14.08 -0.07 -3.07
N VAL A 167 14.35 0.65 -1.98
CA VAL A 167 15.41 0.32 -1.00
C VAL A 167 14.90 -0.45 0.21
N MET A 168 13.58 -0.63 0.35
CA MET A 168 12.98 -1.27 1.50
C MET A 168 12.72 -2.75 1.22
N LYS A 169 12.93 -3.61 2.22
CA LYS A 169 12.49 -5.01 2.21
C LYS A 169 11.36 -5.32 3.18
N GLY A 170 11.11 -4.43 4.14
CA GLY A 170 10.05 -4.61 5.12
C GLY A 170 9.56 -3.30 5.72
N VAL A 171 8.27 -3.27 6.04
CA VAL A 171 7.58 -2.15 6.71
C VAL A 171 6.80 -2.75 7.87
N PHE A 172 7.23 -2.43 9.09
CA PHE A 172 6.61 -2.93 10.31
C PHE A 172 5.70 -1.86 10.92
N LEU A 173 4.44 -2.21 11.13
CA LEU A 173 3.41 -1.36 11.74
C LEU A 173 3.07 -1.92 13.13
N TYR A 174 3.16 -1.10 14.18
CA TYR A 174 3.05 -1.53 15.59
C TYR A 174 2.55 -0.44 16.54
#